data_AF-A0AA86T0A1-F1
#
_entry.id   AF-A0AA86T0A1-F1
#
_cell.length_a   1.000
_cell.length_b   1.000
_cell.length_c   1.000
_cell.angle_alpha   90.00
_cell.angle_beta   90.00
_cell.angle_gamma   90.00
#
_symmetry.space_group_name_H-M   'P 1'
#
loop_
_entity.id
_entity.type
_entity.pdbx_description
1 polymer ?
#
loop_
_entity_poly.entity_id
_entity_poly.type
_entity_poly.pdbx_seq_one_letter_code
_entity_poly.pdbx_strand_id
1 'polypeptide(L)'
;MDRRNMLCSSMLVFTMLGFHSFFASSQVEDDVKCLRGIKDTLSDPQARLATWRFDNTTPGFICNFEGVSCWNQRENRVLGLDLEQFKLSGRIPEALKYCGKSIQRLDLASNSFSSEIPNEICTWMPLLVYVNFSSNQLSGAIPHSLSDCVYLNVLLLSNNELSGPIPYEFDRLQRLRSFSVANNRLSGRIPAIFSGFDREGFEGNKGLYGSPLESMNKKKSVGVIVGAGVSAAVVSLLLSSGCYCWCEKRHRKQ
;
A
#
# COMPACT_ATOMS: atom_id res chain seq x y z
N MET A 1 -5.06 56.03 71.07
CA MET A 1 -5.01 54.56 71.24
C MET A 1 -5.83 54.01 70.09
N ASP A 2 -5.35 53.52 68.94
CA ASP A 2 -4.08 52.99 68.39
C ASP A 2 -4.08 53.33 66.86
N ARG A 3 -3.06 53.92 66.20
CA ARG A 3 -1.82 53.35 65.59
C ARG A 3 -2.05 51.98 64.92
N ARG A 4 -1.99 51.77 63.59
CA ARG A 4 -0.90 51.92 62.57
C ARG A 4 -1.47 51.23 61.30
N ASN A 5 -1.33 51.60 60.02
CA ASN A 5 -0.18 52.03 59.21
C ASN A 5 -0.67 52.68 57.90
N MET A 6 -0.04 53.80 57.50
CA MET A 6 0.10 54.25 56.11
C MET A 6 0.84 53.18 55.29
N LEU A 7 0.55 53.06 53.98
CA LEU A 7 1.58 53.08 52.92
C LEU A 7 0.97 53.24 51.52
N CYS A 8 1.62 54.13 50.78
CA CYS A 8 1.53 54.46 49.37
C CYS A 8 2.15 53.33 48.51
N SER A 9 1.58 53.00 47.34
CA SER A 9 2.35 52.78 46.09
C SER A 9 1.57 52.19 44.92
N SER A 10 1.78 52.83 43.78
CA SER A 10 2.01 52.29 42.42
C SER A 10 0.91 51.48 41.71
N MET A 11 0.41 52.13 40.66
CA MET A 11 0.11 51.57 39.33
C MET A 11 0.77 50.22 39.03
N LEU A 12 -0.03 49.24 38.66
CA LEU A 12 0.39 48.13 37.81
C LEU A 12 -0.62 47.98 36.67
N VAL A 13 -0.33 48.69 35.58
CA VAL A 13 -0.81 48.34 34.24
C VAL A 13 -0.08 47.06 33.85
N PHE A 14 -0.76 45.92 33.89
CA PHE A 14 -0.21 44.69 33.33
C PHE A 14 -0.20 44.82 31.80
N THR A 15 1.00 45.02 31.26
CA THR A 15 1.28 44.99 29.83
C THR A 15 0.96 43.60 29.28
N MET A 16 -0.05 43.53 28.40
CA MET A 16 -0.24 42.41 27.46
C MET A 16 0.86 42.45 26.39
N LEU A 17 2.10 42.18 26.81
CA LEU A 17 3.23 41.97 25.91
C LEU A 17 3.71 40.54 26.09
N GLY A 18 3.46 39.71 25.07
CA GLY A 18 4.25 38.50 24.85
C GLY A 18 3.52 37.17 24.99
N PHE A 19 2.41 36.96 24.27
CA PHE A 19 1.94 35.59 23.97
C PHE A 19 1.32 35.54 22.57
N HIS A 20 2.11 35.83 21.52
CA HIS A 20 1.66 35.65 20.13
C HIS A 20 2.71 35.01 19.19
N SER A 21 3.80 34.42 19.70
CA SER A 21 4.88 33.94 18.80
C SER A 21 5.45 32.54 19.05
N PHE A 22 4.96 31.77 20.03
CA PHE A 22 5.59 30.47 20.32
C PHE A 22 5.03 29.26 19.55
N PHE A 23 3.82 29.35 18.97
CA PHE A 23 3.24 28.22 18.24
C PHE A 23 3.67 28.13 16.76
N ALA A 24 4.11 29.24 16.15
CA ALA A 24 4.55 29.24 14.75
C ALA A 24 5.97 28.66 14.56
N SER A 25 6.80 28.65 15.63
CA SER A 25 8.21 28.22 15.57
C SER A 25 8.39 26.70 15.58
N SER A 26 7.49 25.92 16.19
CA SER A 26 7.67 24.47 16.30
C SER A 26 7.30 23.73 15.02
N GLN A 27 6.42 24.30 14.19
CA GLN A 27 5.88 23.65 12.99
C GLN A 27 6.78 23.81 11.76
N VAL A 28 7.64 24.84 11.70
CA VAL A 28 8.64 25.05 10.64
C VAL A 28 9.88 24.15 10.82
N GLU A 29 10.07 23.62 12.04
CA GLU A 29 11.23 22.77 12.37
C GLU A 29 11.00 21.29 11.99
N ASP A 30 9.75 20.85 11.87
CA ASP A 30 9.42 19.43 11.66
C ASP A 30 9.83 18.96 10.26
N ASP A 31 9.54 19.72 9.20
CA ASP A 31 9.98 19.38 7.84
C ASP A 31 11.51 19.37 7.72
N VAL A 32 12.21 20.27 8.42
CA VAL A 32 13.69 20.25 8.47
C VAL A 32 14.18 18.99 9.18
N LYS A 33 13.57 18.61 10.31
CA LYS A 33 13.87 17.37 11.05
C LYS A 33 13.58 16.12 10.21
N CYS A 34 12.50 16.14 9.44
CA CYS A 34 12.13 15.08 8.51
C CYS A 34 13.23 14.83 7.49
N LEU A 35 13.62 15.87 6.73
CA LEU A 35 14.63 15.76 5.68
C LEU A 35 16.01 15.41 6.24
N ARG A 36 16.37 15.96 7.40
CA ARG A 36 17.62 15.61 8.09
C ARG A 36 17.61 14.14 8.52
N GLY A 37 16.54 13.67 9.13
CA GLY A 37 16.42 12.27 9.55
C GLY A 37 16.44 11.29 8.37
N ILE A 38 15.86 11.66 7.22
CA ILE A 38 15.99 10.89 5.97
C ILE A 38 17.47 10.80 5.56
N LYS A 39 18.16 11.94 5.47
CA LYS A 39 19.57 12.00 5.08
C LYS A 39 20.48 11.20 6.02
N ASP A 40 20.20 11.23 7.32
CA ASP A 40 21.03 10.56 8.33
C ASP A 40 20.80 9.04 8.39
N THR A 41 19.61 8.56 7.97
CA THR A 41 19.23 7.14 8.08
C THR A 41 19.48 6.35 6.81
N LEU A 42 19.39 6.99 5.64
CA LEU A 42 19.51 6.29 4.36
C LEU A 42 20.98 6.16 3.92
N SER A 43 21.27 5.04 3.27
CA SER A 43 22.54 4.84 2.57
C SER A 43 22.44 5.43 1.16
N ASP A 44 23.27 6.42 0.89
CA ASP A 44 23.31 7.21 -0.34
C ASP A 44 24.69 7.12 -1.01
N PRO A 45 25.01 6.00 -1.68
CA PRO A 45 26.33 5.77 -2.27
C PRO A 45 26.67 6.71 -3.44
N GLN A 46 25.67 7.37 -4.03
CA GLN A 46 25.86 8.33 -5.12
C GLN A 46 25.86 9.78 -4.62
N ALA A 47 25.77 9.99 -3.31
CA ALA A 47 25.76 11.31 -2.67
C ALA A 47 24.69 12.26 -3.24
N ARG A 48 23.54 11.73 -3.68
CA ARG A 48 22.43 12.54 -4.23
C ARG A 48 21.81 13.46 -3.18
N LEU A 49 21.76 13.02 -1.93
CA LEU A 49 21.30 13.83 -0.78
C LEU A 49 22.39 14.76 -0.24
N ALA A 50 23.61 14.74 -0.78
CA ALA A 50 24.70 15.60 -0.29
C ALA A 50 24.39 17.10 -0.46
N THR A 51 23.57 17.46 -1.46
CA THR A 51 23.10 18.82 -1.72
C THR A 51 22.17 19.37 -0.65
N TRP A 52 21.57 18.51 0.18
CA TRP A 52 20.70 18.92 1.28
C TRP A 52 21.53 19.52 2.42
N ARG A 53 21.72 20.84 2.39
CA ARG A 53 22.50 21.59 3.38
C ARG A 53 21.56 22.29 4.37
N PHE A 54 21.75 22.02 5.66
CA PHE A 54 20.89 22.49 6.74
C PHE A 54 21.50 23.63 7.56
N ASP A 55 22.46 24.34 6.97
CA ASP A 55 23.14 25.52 7.51
C ASP A 55 22.34 26.81 7.27
N ASN A 56 21.46 26.82 6.28
CA ASN A 56 20.56 27.94 6.00
C ASN A 56 19.29 27.89 6.89
N THR A 57 18.83 29.06 7.32
CA THR A 57 17.61 29.25 8.13
C THR A 57 16.56 30.14 7.45
N THR A 58 16.80 30.61 6.23
CA THR A 58 15.83 31.43 5.49
C THR A 58 14.56 30.63 5.17
N PRO A 59 13.34 31.15 5.37
CA PRO A 59 12.12 30.42 5.04
C PRO A 59 12.12 29.91 3.59
N GLY A 60 11.72 28.65 3.40
CA GLY A 60 11.67 27.99 2.10
C GLY A 60 13.01 27.42 1.61
N PHE A 61 14.09 27.51 2.38
CA PHE A 61 15.41 27.04 1.90
C PHE A 61 15.43 25.56 1.51
N ILE A 62 14.69 24.71 2.24
CA ILE A 62 14.60 23.27 1.95
C ILE A 62 13.89 22.97 0.63
N CYS A 63 13.14 23.93 0.09
CA CYS A 63 12.39 23.79 -1.15
C CYS A 63 13.29 23.85 -2.39
N ASN A 64 14.57 24.16 -2.21
CA ASN A 64 15.59 24.10 -3.25
C ASN A 64 16.34 22.76 -3.26
N PHE A 65 16.04 21.86 -2.33
CA PHE A 65 16.68 20.55 -2.27
C PHE A 65 16.22 19.68 -3.44
N GLU A 66 17.17 18.93 -4.01
CA GLU A 66 16.87 18.00 -5.08
C GLU A 66 15.83 16.97 -4.60
N GLY A 67 14.76 16.80 -5.37
CA GLY A 67 13.66 15.89 -5.04
C GLY A 67 12.69 16.39 -3.97
N VAL A 68 12.81 17.63 -3.48
CA VAL A 68 11.84 18.22 -2.54
C VAL A 68 10.94 19.20 -3.25
N SER A 69 9.62 19.00 -3.14
CA SER A 69 8.62 19.98 -3.55
C SER A 69 7.90 20.54 -2.32
N CYS A 70 7.73 21.86 -2.28
CA CYS A 70 7.04 22.56 -1.20
C CYS A 70 5.70 23.10 -1.65
N TRP A 71 4.83 23.39 -0.67
CA TRP A 71 3.57 24.07 -0.95
C TRP A 71 3.76 25.48 -1.54
N ASN A 72 4.74 26.24 -1.03
CA ASN A 72 5.18 27.51 -1.60
C ASN A 72 6.66 27.75 -1.22
N GLN A 73 7.26 28.79 -1.79
CA GLN A 73 8.68 29.14 -1.58
C GLN A 73 8.93 30.04 -0.34
N ARG A 74 7.92 30.29 0.49
CA ARG A 74 7.97 31.22 1.63
C ARG A 74 7.94 30.52 2.99
N GLU A 75 7.77 29.21 3.02
CA GLU A 75 7.75 28.40 4.24
C GLU A 75 8.40 27.04 4.00
N ASN A 76 9.02 26.47 5.03
CA ASN A 76 9.59 25.12 4.99
C ASN A 76 8.45 24.11 5.17
N ARG A 77 7.66 23.86 4.13
CA ARG A 77 6.55 22.91 4.18
C ARG A 77 6.60 21.96 2.99
N VAL A 78 7.05 20.75 3.24
CA VAL A 78 7.16 19.69 2.23
C VAL A 78 5.76 19.26 1.82
N LEU A 79 5.53 19.29 0.51
CA LEU A 79 4.33 18.79 -0.14
C LEU A 79 4.61 17.46 -0.84
N GLY A 80 5.83 17.28 -1.35
CA GLY A 80 6.22 16.05 -2.02
C GLY A 80 7.70 15.75 -1.91
N LEU A 81 8.01 14.45 -1.90
CA LEU A 81 9.36 13.91 -2.03
C LEU A 81 9.41 13.03 -3.27
N ASP A 82 10.26 13.41 -4.22
CA ASP A 82 10.53 12.73 -5.48
C ASP A 82 12.00 12.29 -5.49
N LEU A 83 12.26 11.11 -4.93
CA LEU A 83 13.60 10.53 -4.77
C LEU A 83 13.83 9.36 -5.72
N GLU A 84 13.12 9.35 -6.86
CA GLU A 84 13.19 8.28 -7.84
C GLU A 84 14.61 8.16 -8.43
N GLN A 85 15.14 6.94 -8.53
CA GLN A 85 16.46 6.68 -9.14
C GLN A 85 17.64 7.37 -8.43
N PHE A 86 17.55 7.60 -7.12
CA PHE A 86 18.66 8.18 -6.34
C PHE A 86 19.70 7.13 -5.91
N LYS A 87 19.45 5.83 -6.17
CA LYS A 87 20.26 4.69 -5.70
C LYS A 87 20.33 4.62 -4.17
N LEU A 88 19.27 5.09 -3.50
CA LEU A 88 19.14 5.03 -2.06
C LEU A 88 18.88 3.59 -1.61
N SER A 89 19.39 3.26 -0.43
CA SER A 89 19.19 1.95 0.19
C SER A 89 18.91 2.06 1.70
N GLY A 90 18.38 0.99 2.27
CA GLY A 90 17.91 0.95 3.66
C GLY A 90 16.41 0.69 3.74
N ARG A 91 15.81 0.98 4.89
CA ARG A 91 14.35 0.88 5.11
C ARG A 91 13.68 2.23 4.86
N ILE A 92 12.36 2.23 4.64
CA ILE A 92 11.55 3.46 4.63
C ILE A 92 11.71 4.14 6.01
N PRO A 93 12.20 5.39 6.06
CA PRO A 93 12.63 5.99 7.32
C PRO A 93 11.45 6.53 8.14
N GLU A 94 11.45 6.23 9.44
CA GLU A 94 10.46 6.76 10.39
C GLU A 94 10.44 8.29 10.45
N ALA A 95 11.55 8.94 10.08
CA ALA A 95 11.66 10.40 9.98
C ALA A 95 10.58 11.04 9.09
N LEU A 96 9.98 10.29 8.15
CA LEU A 96 8.85 10.74 7.34
C LEU A 96 7.66 11.23 8.17
N LYS A 97 7.49 10.75 9.42
CA LYS A 97 6.43 11.23 10.33
C LYS A 97 6.49 12.73 10.58
N TYR A 98 7.67 13.35 10.51
CA TYR A 98 7.83 14.78 10.74
C TYR A 98 7.33 15.63 9.56
N CYS A 99 7.36 15.11 8.32
CA CYS A 99 6.73 15.76 7.14
C CYS A 99 5.21 15.50 7.06
N GLY A 100 4.67 14.68 7.96
CA GLY A 100 3.34 14.10 7.90
C GLY A 100 2.16 15.06 7.81
N LYS A 101 2.35 16.28 8.30
CA LYS A 101 1.29 17.30 8.39
C LYS A 101 0.89 17.86 7.03
N SER A 102 1.72 17.73 6.00
CA SER A 102 1.48 18.37 4.70
C SER A 102 1.85 17.53 3.48
N ILE A 103 2.69 16.51 3.63
CA ILE A 103 3.13 15.71 2.50
C ILE A 103 1.94 14.97 1.86
N GLN A 104 1.88 15.06 0.53
CA GLN A 104 0.83 14.45 -0.30
C GLN A 104 1.43 13.52 -1.35
N ARG A 105 2.71 13.68 -1.68
CA ARG A 105 3.41 12.89 -2.71
C ARG A 105 4.66 12.26 -2.13
N LEU A 106 4.79 10.95 -2.27
CA LEU A 106 5.98 10.21 -1.89
C LEU A 106 6.35 9.25 -3.02
N ASP A 107 7.39 9.60 -3.77
CA ASP A 107 7.96 8.78 -4.83
C ASP A 107 9.36 8.33 -4.44
N LEU A 108 9.50 7.05 -4.15
CA LEU A 108 10.76 6.38 -3.81
C LEU A 108 11.13 5.31 -4.84
N ALA A 109 10.51 5.34 -6.02
CA ALA A 109 10.65 4.25 -6.97
C ALA A 109 12.08 4.12 -7.53
N SER A 110 12.39 2.95 -8.05
CA SER A 110 13.67 2.66 -8.72
C SER A 110 14.90 2.90 -7.83
N ASN A 111 14.81 2.49 -6.56
CA ASN A 111 15.88 2.54 -5.57
C ASN A 111 16.23 1.12 -5.07
N SER A 112 16.83 0.99 -3.89
CA SER A 112 17.16 -0.27 -3.23
C SER A 112 16.62 -0.28 -1.80
N PHE A 113 15.41 0.26 -1.60
CA PHE A 113 14.72 0.15 -0.32
C PHE A 113 14.33 -1.31 -0.08
N SER A 114 14.61 -1.81 1.12
CA SER A 114 14.34 -3.18 1.55
C SER A 114 13.46 -3.20 2.80
N SER A 115 13.16 -4.39 3.32
CA SER A 115 12.27 -4.60 4.48
C SER A 115 10.80 -4.32 4.15
N GLU A 116 9.94 -4.42 5.16
CA GLU A 116 8.50 -4.20 5.05
C GLU A 116 8.13 -2.72 4.89
N ILE A 117 6.98 -2.47 4.26
CA ILE A 117 6.32 -1.16 4.30
C ILE A 117 5.82 -0.95 5.74
N PRO A 118 6.17 0.17 6.42
CA PRO A 118 5.72 0.42 7.78
C PRO A 118 4.19 0.42 7.90
N ASN A 119 3.66 -0.29 8.90
CA ASN A 119 2.22 -0.31 9.16
C ASN A 119 1.70 1.08 9.54
N GLU A 120 2.53 1.94 10.09
CA GLU A 120 2.15 3.27 10.55
C GLU A 120 2.22 4.32 9.43
N ILE A 121 2.49 3.95 8.18
CA ILE A 121 2.77 4.91 7.10
C ILE A 121 1.64 5.94 6.89
N CYS A 122 0.38 5.51 7.01
CA CYS A 122 -0.79 6.40 6.93
C CYS A 122 -1.12 7.11 8.24
N THR A 123 -0.60 6.62 9.37
CA THR A 123 -0.59 7.38 10.63
C THR A 123 0.43 8.50 10.57
N TRP A 124 1.59 8.25 9.95
CA TRP A 124 2.63 9.24 9.75
C TRP A 124 2.22 10.29 8.74
N MET A 125 1.60 9.89 7.62
CA MET A 125 1.31 10.78 6.49
C MET A 125 -0.15 10.58 6.01
N PRO A 126 -1.16 11.03 6.78
CA PRO A 126 -2.57 10.78 6.48
C PRO A 126 -3.09 11.49 5.22
N LEU A 127 -2.35 12.48 4.71
CA LEU A 127 -2.74 13.29 3.55
C LEU A 127 -2.17 12.76 2.22
N LEU A 128 -1.55 11.58 2.20
CA LEU A 128 -0.99 11.02 0.97
C LEU A 128 -2.04 10.88 -0.14
N VAL A 129 -1.66 11.38 -1.31
CA VAL A 129 -2.41 11.35 -2.58
C VAL A 129 -1.70 10.45 -3.59
N TYR A 130 -0.38 10.46 -3.57
CA TYR A 130 0.46 9.70 -4.50
C TYR A 130 1.56 8.96 -3.73
N VAL A 131 1.60 7.64 -3.88
CA VAL A 131 2.65 6.78 -3.37
C VAL A 131 3.19 5.93 -4.50
N ASN A 132 4.50 5.99 -4.72
CA ASN A 132 5.19 5.12 -5.66
C ASN A 132 6.43 4.52 -5.00
N PHE A 133 6.35 3.23 -4.72
CA PHE A 133 7.43 2.41 -4.17
C PHE A 133 7.89 1.33 -5.16
N SER A 134 7.50 1.46 -6.43
CA SER A 134 7.83 0.46 -7.44
C SER A 134 9.34 0.29 -7.63
N SER A 135 9.75 -0.89 -8.08
CA SER A 135 11.15 -1.19 -8.42
C SER A 135 12.10 -0.98 -7.22
N ASN A 136 11.80 -1.68 -6.13
CA ASN A 136 12.61 -1.75 -4.92
C ASN A 136 12.75 -3.22 -4.48
N GLN A 137 13.25 -3.46 -3.26
CA GLN A 137 13.41 -4.78 -2.63
C GLN A 137 12.49 -4.92 -1.41
N LEU A 138 11.33 -4.24 -1.41
CA LEU A 138 10.40 -4.27 -0.29
C LEU A 138 9.77 -5.66 -0.17
N SER A 139 9.65 -6.17 1.05
CA SER A 139 9.18 -7.53 1.35
C SER A 139 8.03 -7.53 2.35
N GLY A 140 7.54 -8.72 2.74
CA GLY A 140 6.44 -8.84 3.70
C GLY A 140 5.07 -8.60 3.08
N ALA A 141 4.05 -8.41 3.91
CA ALA A 141 2.68 -8.16 3.45
C ALA A 141 2.46 -6.69 3.10
N ILE A 142 1.49 -6.42 2.21
CA ILE A 142 0.98 -5.05 2.02
C ILE A 142 0.19 -4.67 3.30
N PRO A 143 0.57 -3.60 4.02
CA PRO A 143 -0.15 -3.19 5.23
C PRO A 143 -1.61 -2.83 4.94
N HIS A 144 -2.55 -3.39 5.69
CA HIS A 144 -3.97 -3.03 5.59
C HIS A 144 -4.21 -1.57 5.98
N SER A 145 -3.36 -1.00 6.84
CA SER A 145 -3.37 0.40 7.26
C SER A 145 -3.09 1.40 6.13
N LEU A 146 -2.59 0.96 4.97
CA LEU A 146 -2.57 1.80 3.77
C LEU A 146 -3.98 2.27 3.37
N SER A 147 -5.02 1.54 3.79
CA SER A 147 -6.43 1.95 3.63
C SER A 147 -6.81 3.23 4.41
N ASP A 148 -6.02 3.64 5.40
CA ASP A 148 -6.28 4.83 6.21
C ASP A 148 -5.88 6.13 5.49
N CYS A 149 -5.02 6.04 4.46
CA CYS A 149 -4.74 7.17 3.56
C CYS A 149 -5.89 7.35 2.55
N VAL A 150 -7.06 7.76 3.02
CA VAL A 150 -8.30 7.87 2.21
C VAL A 150 -8.22 8.85 1.04
N TYR A 151 -7.16 9.66 0.98
CA TYR A 151 -6.89 10.61 -0.09
C TYR A 151 -6.09 10.03 -1.27
N LEU A 152 -5.60 8.79 -1.15
CA LEU A 152 -4.80 8.15 -2.19
C LEU A 152 -5.54 8.08 -3.52
N ASN A 153 -4.90 8.61 -4.55
CA ASN A 153 -5.29 8.49 -5.95
C ASN A 153 -4.37 7.54 -6.70
N VAL A 154 -3.10 7.44 -6.29
CA VAL A 154 -2.09 6.59 -6.93
C VAL A 154 -1.34 5.79 -5.88
N LEU A 155 -1.31 4.46 -6.05
CA LEU A 155 -0.53 3.54 -5.22
C LEU A 155 0.19 2.52 -6.12
N LEU A 156 1.48 2.71 -6.31
CA LEU A 156 2.32 1.88 -7.18
C LEU A 156 3.34 1.12 -6.33
N LEU A 157 3.25 -0.21 -6.35
CA LEU A 157 4.03 -1.15 -5.54
C LEU A 157 4.67 -2.26 -6.40
N SER A 158 4.63 -2.12 -7.72
CA SER A 158 5.12 -3.13 -8.67
C SER A 158 6.63 -3.38 -8.56
N ASN A 159 7.08 -4.56 -8.99
CA ASN A 159 8.50 -4.94 -8.99
C ASN A 159 9.13 -4.83 -7.58
N ASN A 160 8.58 -5.60 -6.64
CA ASN A 160 9.10 -5.76 -5.28
C ASN A 160 9.04 -7.25 -4.89
N GLU A 161 9.27 -7.57 -3.61
CA GLU A 161 9.16 -8.91 -3.04
C GLU A 161 7.95 -9.05 -2.09
N LEU A 162 6.91 -8.23 -2.28
CA LEU A 162 5.71 -8.23 -1.44
C LEU A 162 4.96 -9.57 -1.57
N SER A 163 4.35 -10.02 -0.49
CA SER A 163 3.73 -11.35 -0.36
C SER A 163 2.40 -11.29 0.38
N GLY A 164 1.68 -12.41 0.44
CA GLY A 164 0.35 -12.46 1.05
C GLY A 164 -0.74 -11.83 0.17
N PRO A 165 -1.94 -11.57 0.74
CA PRO A 165 -3.06 -11.01 -0.01
C PRO A 165 -2.98 -9.51 -0.19
N ILE A 166 -3.68 -9.01 -1.22
CA ILE A 166 -4.05 -7.60 -1.28
C ILE A 166 -5.12 -7.36 -0.19
N PRO A 167 -4.94 -6.39 0.72
CA PRO A 167 -5.89 -6.14 1.81
C PRO A 167 -7.29 -5.83 1.30
N TYR A 168 -8.31 -6.45 1.89
CA TYR A 168 -9.70 -6.16 1.53
C TYR A 168 -10.13 -4.77 2.02
N GLU A 169 -9.44 -4.23 3.02
CA GLU A 169 -9.63 -2.89 3.56
C GLU A 169 -9.37 -1.80 2.51
N PHE A 170 -8.70 -2.12 1.40
CA PHE A 170 -8.50 -1.18 0.28
C PHE A 170 -9.82 -0.77 -0.39
N ASP A 171 -10.93 -1.45 -0.08
CA ASP A 171 -12.29 -0.96 -0.38
C ASP A 171 -12.55 0.44 0.22
N ARG A 172 -11.79 0.92 1.21
CA ARG A 172 -11.89 2.29 1.74
C ARG A 172 -11.25 3.36 0.84
N LEU A 173 -10.38 2.96 -0.08
CA LEU A 173 -9.62 3.87 -0.96
C LEU A 173 -10.46 4.33 -2.17
N GLN A 174 -11.58 4.99 -1.89
CA GLN A 174 -12.60 5.40 -2.87
C GLN A 174 -12.09 6.39 -3.94
N ARG A 175 -10.93 7.02 -3.69
CA ARG A 175 -10.29 7.96 -4.62
C ARG A 175 -9.23 7.31 -5.50
N LEU A 176 -8.89 6.04 -5.28
CA LEU A 176 -7.82 5.37 -5.98
C LEU A 176 -8.16 5.24 -7.48
N ARG A 177 -7.28 5.77 -8.33
CA ARG A 177 -7.41 5.78 -9.79
C ARG A 177 -6.32 4.99 -10.49
N SER A 178 -5.15 4.88 -9.87
CA SER A 178 -4.03 4.10 -10.39
C SER A 178 -3.49 3.19 -9.30
N PHE A 179 -3.43 1.90 -9.60
CA PHE A 179 -2.95 0.87 -8.69
C PHE A 179 -2.15 -0.15 -9.47
N SER A 180 -0.96 -0.49 -8.97
CA SER A 180 -0.17 -1.57 -9.54
C SER A 180 0.60 -2.29 -8.45
N VAL A 181 0.47 -3.61 -8.43
CA VAL A 181 1.21 -4.55 -7.59
C VAL A 181 1.91 -5.61 -8.45
N ALA A 182 2.05 -5.35 -9.75
CA ALA A 182 2.62 -6.29 -10.71
C ALA A 182 4.01 -6.77 -10.29
N ASN A 183 4.40 -7.98 -10.67
CA ASN A 183 5.71 -8.56 -10.41
C ASN A 183 6.09 -8.54 -8.91
N ASN A 184 5.24 -9.15 -8.09
CA ASN A 184 5.48 -9.42 -6.69
C ASN A 184 5.27 -10.93 -6.41
N ARG A 185 5.22 -11.32 -5.14
CA ARG A 185 4.93 -12.69 -4.66
C ARG A 185 3.55 -12.78 -4.00
N LEU A 186 2.60 -11.95 -4.44
CA LEU A 186 1.26 -11.87 -3.85
C LEU A 186 0.41 -13.11 -4.19
N SER A 187 -0.56 -13.38 -3.33
CA SER A 187 -1.44 -14.54 -3.42
C SER A 187 -2.85 -14.26 -2.91
N GLY A 188 -3.85 -14.99 -3.40
CA GLY A 188 -5.23 -14.85 -2.93
C GLY A 188 -6.13 -14.14 -3.94
N ARG A 189 -7.39 -13.94 -3.55
CA ARG A 189 -8.39 -13.30 -4.40
C ARG A 189 -8.16 -11.80 -4.46
N ILE A 190 -8.17 -11.22 -5.65
CA ILE A 190 -8.15 -9.78 -5.85
C ILE A 190 -9.46 -9.16 -5.31
N PRO A 191 -9.41 -8.16 -4.41
CA PRO A 191 -10.60 -7.45 -3.91
C PRO A 191 -11.43 -6.82 -5.04
N ALA A 192 -12.75 -6.79 -4.87
CA ALA A 192 -13.67 -6.42 -5.96
C ALA A 192 -13.54 -4.96 -6.42
N ILE A 193 -13.06 -4.06 -5.56
CA ILE A 193 -12.78 -2.66 -5.90
C ILE A 193 -11.80 -2.53 -7.08
N PHE A 194 -10.94 -3.53 -7.30
CA PHE A 194 -9.95 -3.54 -8.36
C PHE A 194 -10.46 -4.11 -9.69
N SER A 195 -11.72 -4.54 -9.77
CA SER A 195 -12.26 -5.19 -10.97
C SER A 195 -12.21 -4.31 -12.23
N GLY A 196 -12.24 -2.98 -12.08
CA GLY A 196 -12.13 -2.01 -13.17
C GLY A 196 -10.72 -1.45 -13.42
N PHE A 197 -9.68 -1.98 -12.76
CA PHE A 197 -8.29 -1.58 -12.98
C PHE A 197 -7.64 -2.42 -14.09
N ASP A 198 -6.58 -1.89 -14.68
CA ASP A 198 -5.84 -2.56 -15.75
C ASP A 198 -5.23 -3.88 -15.27
N ARG A 199 -5.42 -4.94 -16.07
CA ARG A 199 -4.89 -6.28 -15.81
C ARG A 199 -3.39 -6.28 -15.54
N GLU A 200 -2.64 -5.51 -16.33
CA GLU A 200 -1.18 -5.38 -16.24
C GLU A 200 -0.72 -4.98 -14.84
N GLY A 201 -1.53 -4.22 -14.10
CA GLY A 201 -1.27 -3.82 -12.73
C GLY A 201 -1.19 -4.98 -11.72
N PHE A 202 -1.57 -6.19 -12.10
CA PHE A 202 -1.62 -7.36 -11.20
C PHE A 202 -0.77 -8.54 -11.69
N GLU A 203 -0.28 -8.48 -12.93
CA GLU A 203 0.45 -9.58 -13.55
C GLU A 203 1.78 -9.89 -12.83
N GLY A 204 2.39 -11.02 -13.14
CA GLY A 204 3.63 -11.45 -12.47
C GLY A 204 3.46 -11.98 -11.04
N ASN A 205 2.25 -11.94 -10.47
CA ASN A 205 1.92 -12.55 -9.18
C ASN A 205 1.24 -13.92 -9.37
N LYS A 206 2.02 -15.01 -9.28
CA LYS A 206 1.52 -16.38 -9.57
C LYS A 206 0.35 -16.83 -8.67
N GLY A 207 0.22 -16.27 -7.46
CA GLY A 207 -0.82 -16.66 -6.51
C GLY A 207 -2.11 -15.83 -6.59
N LEU A 208 -2.12 -14.71 -7.33
CA LEU A 208 -3.30 -13.85 -7.43
C LEU A 208 -4.32 -14.44 -8.41
N TYR A 209 -5.60 -14.32 -8.07
CA TYR A 209 -6.70 -14.75 -8.93
C TYR A 209 -7.95 -13.88 -8.75
N GLY A 210 -8.89 -13.93 -9.70
CA GLY A 210 -10.04 -13.04 -9.76
C GLY A 210 -9.83 -11.88 -10.74
N SER A 211 -10.86 -11.06 -10.93
CA SER A 211 -10.77 -9.86 -11.77
C SER A 211 -9.76 -8.87 -11.17
N PRO A 212 -8.89 -8.22 -11.95
CA PRO A 212 -8.86 -8.19 -13.43
C PRO A 212 -7.99 -9.26 -14.10
N LEU A 213 -7.32 -10.15 -13.35
CA LEU A 213 -6.49 -11.20 -13.94
C LEU A 213 -7.33 -12.27 -14.64
N GLU A 214 -8.16 -13.03 -13.95
CA GLU A 214 -9.05 -14.02 -14.57
C GLU A 214 -10.00 -14.57 -13.51
N SER A 215 -11.29 -14.72 -13.87
CA SER A 215 -12.24 -15.50 -13.06
C SER A 215 -11.75 -16.95 -13.04
N MET A 216 -11.63 -17.59 -11.87
CA MET A 216 -11.35 -19.02 -11.81
C MET A 216 -12.35 -19.75 -12.68
N ASN A 217 -11.92 -20.13 -13.89
CA ASN A 217 -12.64 -21.08 -14.70
C ASN A 217 -12.47 -22.39 -13.94
N LYS A 218 -13.41 -22.69 -13.03
CA LYS A 218 -13.58 -24.04 -12.54
C LYS A 218 -13.70 -24.87 -13.80
N LYS A 219 -12.63 -25.56 -14.20
CA LYS A 219 -12.76 -26.70 -15.10
C LYS A 219 -13.82 -27.56 -14.43
N LYS A 220 -15.06 -27.52 -14.93
CA LYS A 220 -16.05 -28.51 -14.55
C LYS A 220 -15.40 -29.81 -15.00
N SER A 221 -14.91 -30.60 -14.05
CA SER A 221 -14.56 -31.98 -14.31
C SER A 221 -15.87 -32.64 -14.71
N VAL A 222 -16.14 -32.70 -16.02
CA VAL A 222 -17.22 -33.52 -16.55
C VAL A 222 -16.69 -34.94 -16.46
N GLY A 223 -16.93 -35.58 -15.31
CA GLY A 223 -16.76 -37.01 -15.17
C GLY A 223 -17.71 -37.69 -16.16
N VAL A 224 -17.15 -38.22 -17.24
CA VAL A 224 -17.88 -39.06 -18.19
C VAL A 224 -18.17 -40.39 -17.50
N ILE A 225 -19.38 -40.56 -16.94
CA ILE A 225 -19.86 -41.86 -16.49
C ILE A 225 -20.40 -42.60 -17.72
N VAL A 226 -19.53 -43.32 -18.43
CA VAL A 226 -19.94 -44.32 -19.41
C VAL A 226 -19.59 -45.67 -18.81
N GLY A 227 -20.58 -46.37 -18.24
CA GLY A 227 -20.30 -47.71 -17.67
C GLY A 227 -21.37 -48.41 -16.85
N ALA A 228 -22.65 -48.00 -16.88
CA ALA A 228 -23.71 -48.76 -16.19
C ALA A 228 -24.85 -49.23 -17.12
N GLY A 229 -25.07 -48.57 -18.26
CA GLY A 229 -26.13 -48.96 -19.20
C GLY A 229 -25.79 -50.16 -20.08
N VAL A 230 -24.51 -50.35 -20.43
CA VAL A 230 -24.10 -51.41 -21.38
C VAL A 230 -24.13 -52.79 -20.72
N SER A 231 -23.82 -52.90 -19.42
CA SER A 231 -23.85 -54.16 -18.69
C SER A 231 -25.28 -54.69 -18.49
N ALA A 232 -26.26 -53.83 -18.19
CA ALA A 232 -27.64 -54.26 -18.00
C ALA A 232 -28.29 -54.78 -19.30
N ALA A 233 -28.01 -54.14 -20.44
CA ALA A 233 -28.53 -54.56 -21.74
C ALA A 233 -27.94 -55.91 -22.19
N VAL A 234 -26.64 -56.14 -21.95
CA VAL A 234 -25.98 -57.41 -22.30
C VAL A 234 -26.48 -58.56 -21.42
N VAL A 235 -26.72 -58.34 -20.13
CA VAL A 235 -27.28 -59.37 -19.24
C VAL A 235 -28.72 -59.73 -19.63
N SER A 236 -29.51 -58.75 -20.05
CA SER A 236 -30.90 -58.97 -20.46
C SER A 236 -31.02 -59.79 -21.76
N LEU A 237 -30.10 -59.57 -22.72
CA LEU A 237 -30.04 -60.32 -23.96
C LEU A 237 -29.52 -61.77 -23.77
N LEU A 238 -28.61 -62.00 -22.83
CA LEU A 238 -28.13 -63.35 -22.53
C LEU A 238 -29.20 -64.20 -21.82
N LEU A 239 -29.99 -63.60 -20.93
CA LEU A 239 -31.08 -64.31 -20.25
C LEU A 239 -32.22 -64.67 -21.20
N SER A 240 -32.57 -63.80 -22.16
CA SER A 240 -33.63 -64.10 -23.13
C SER A 240 -33.21 -65.21 -24.12
N SER A 241 -31.96 -65.22 -24.57
CA SER A 241 -31.43 -66.28 -25.43
C SER A 241 -31.33 -67.63 -24.70
N GLY A 242 -30.94 -67.63 -23.41
CA GLY A 242 -30.95 -68.82 -22.56
C GLY A 242 -32.34 -69.42 -22.35
N CYS A 243 -33.35 -68.59 -22.09
CA CYS A 243 -34.75 -69.03 -21.97
C CYS A 243 -35.30 -69.58 -23.28
N TYR A 244 -34.96 -68.98 -24.42
CA TYR A 244 -35.41 -69.46 -25.74
C TYR A 244 -34.85 -70.86 -26.05
N CYS A 245 -33.55 -71.07 -25.85
CA CYS A 245 -32.91 -72.39 -26.05
C CYS A 245 -33.45 -73.48 -25.10
N TRP A 246 -33.84 -73.13 -23.88
CA TRP A 246 -34.41 -74.09 -22.93
C TRP A 246 -35.84 -74.50 -23.32
N CYS A 247 -36.65 -73.56 -23.80
CA CYS A 247 -38.02 -73.83 -24.23
C CYS A 247 -38.06 -74.72 -25.48
N GLU A 248 -37.16 -74.49 -26.44
CA GLU A 248 -37.09 -75.30 -27.67
C GLU A 248 -36.65 -76.76 -27.39
N LYS A 249 -35.72 -76.97 -26.45
CA LYS A 249 -35.31 -78.32 -26.03
C LYS A 249 -36.42 -79.12 -25.34
N ARG A 250 -37.39 -78.44 -24.70
CA ARG A 250 -38.52 -79.10 -24.03
C ARG A 250 -39.58 -79.59 -25.03
N HIS A 251 -39.73 -78.90 -26.17
CA HIS A 251 -40.67 -79.29 -27.22
C HIS A 251 -40.18 -80.44 -28.11
N ARG A 252 -38.88 -80.77 -28.16
CA ARG A 252 -38.35 -81.91 -28.94
C ARG A 252 -38.32 -83.25 -28.20
N LYS A 253 -38.92 -83.35 -27.00
CA LYS A 253 -38.93 -84.57 -26.16
C LYS A 253 -40.34 -85.12 -25.84
N GLN A 254 -41.34 -84.75 -26.65
CA GLN A 254 -42.64 -85.43 -26.72
C GLN A 254 -42.84 -85.90 -28.16
#